data_AF-A0A2V9ZJC8-F1
#
_entry.id   AF-A0A2V9ZJC8-F1
#
_cell.length_a   1.000
_cell.length_b   1.000
_cell.length_c   1.000
_cell.angle_alpha   90.00
_cell.angle_beta   90.00
_cell.angle_gamma   90.00
#
_symmetry.space_group_name_H-M   'P 1'
#
loop_
_entity.id
_entity.type
_entity.pdbx_description
1 polymer ?
#
loop_
_entity_poly.entity_id
_entity_poly.type
_entity_poly.pdbx_seq_one_letter_code
_entity_poly.pdbx_strand_id
1 'polypeptide(L)'
;MLGKILFFLTAGLFLMTAGAAAFAQQTGGGKNTQIKVNYLNVCSPSDAEKQELSAALLRLPVKTHFAPDFEISRGRTTMNEPPQGLGSVLGGSEVVNGGSSPSNWVRIRREFPPESPFVSVQYSMSVDAGGIVETLVFRSREMKDVIQVSMEDKVSAGAGPAQVLKSDTPVDRLRIERFGKSSVALARCPGADQHAYDPLFQQASAILGRYRTALNVRTIVPSDLGRLGVGENAKNPAAKEKEAPKEKSAKSAPPAPAKQP
;
A
#
# COMPACT_ATOMS: atom_id res chain seq x y z
N MET A 1 -48.13 -44.26 -44.38
CA MET A 1 -49.32 -44.12 -45.23
C MET A 1 -50.42 -43.48 -44.42
N LEU A 2 -51.00 -42.38 -44.95
CA LEU A 2 -52.31 -41.75 -44.62
C LEU A 2 -52.56 -41.38 -43.13
N GLY A 3 -52.91 -40.16 -42.72
CA GLY A 3 -53.53 -39.02 -43.41
C GLY A 3 -54.79 -38.57 -42.65
N LYS A 4 -55.01 -37.24 -42.58
CA LYS A 4 -56.18 -36.45 -42.06
C LYS A 4 -56.06 -36.01 -40.59
N ILE A 5 -55.76 -34.75 -40.23
CA ILE A 5 -56.37 -33.43 -40.53
C ILE A 5 -57.82 -33.31 -40.04
N LEU A 6 -58.03 -32.53 -38.98
CA LEU A 6 -59.21 -31.66 -38.87
C LEU A 6 -58.83 -30.31 -38.25
N PHE A 7 -59.16 -29.27 -39.01
CA PHE A 7 -59.01 -27.84 -38.77
C PHE A 7 -60.25 -27.29 -38.04
N PHE A 8 -60.07 -26.38 -37.09
CA PHE A 8 -60.97 -25.25 -36.79
C PHE A 8 -60.10 -24.16 -36.12
N LEU A 9 -59.60 -23.13 -36.83
CA LEU A 9 -60.22 -21.84 -37.19
C LEU A 9 -60.83 -21.09 -35.99
N THR A 10 -60.12 -20.02 -35.54
CA THR A 10 -60.54 -18.59 -35.44
C THR A 10 -59.52 -17.85 -34.55
N ALA A 11 -58.72 -16.93 -35.09
CA ALA A 11 -58.91 -15.46 -35.02
C ALA A 11 -59.08 -14.97 -33.57
N GLY A 12 -58.17 -14.27 -32.90
CA GLY A 12 -57.30 -13.18 -33.33
C GLY A 12 -57.58 -12.00 -32.39
N LEU A 13 -56.57 -11.43 -31.72
CA LEU A 13 -56.49 -10.01 -31.38
C LEU A 13 -55.15 -9.71 -30.68
N PHE A 14 -54.38 -8.84 -31.33
CA PHE A 14 -53.19 -8.17 -30.82
C PHE A 14 -53.61 -7.19 -29.71
N LEU A 15 -53.00 -7.26 -28.52
CA LEU A 15 -52.97 -6.12 -27.60
C LEU A 15 -51.56 -5.99 -27.00
N MET A 16 -50.88 -4.93 -27.46
CA MET A 16 -49.68 -4.35 -26.84
C MET A 16 -50.03 -3.78 -25.47
N THR A 17 -49.38 -4.25 -24.40
CA THR A 17 -49.29 -3.52 -23.13
C THR A 17 -47.87 -3.57 -22.58
N ALA A 18 -47.21 -2.42 -22.72
CA ALA A 18 -46.13 -1.84 -21.93
C ALA A 18 -45.39 -2.73 -20.89
N GLY A 19 -44.11 -2.95 -21.15
CA GLY A 19 -43.14 -3.39 -20.14
C GLY A 19 -42.91 -2.30 -19.10
N ALA A 20 -43.42 -2.53 -17.89
CA ALA A 20 -42.96 -1.83 -16.69
C ALA A 20 -41.71 -2.55 -16.18
N ALA A 21 -40.57 -1.86 -16.28
CA ALA A 21 -39.34 -2.26 -15.60
C ALA A 21 -39.59 -2.25 -14.08
N ALA A 22 -39.78 -3.42 -13.49
CA ALA A 22 -39.73 -3.60 -12.05
C ALA A 22 -38.27 -3.41 -11.60
N PHE A 23 -37.91 -2.18 -11.26
CA PHE A 23 -36.80 -1.94 -10.35
C PHE A 23 -37.17 -2.58 -9.02
N ALA A 24 -36.62 -3.76 -8.74
CA ALA A 24 -36.58 -4.31 -7.40
C ALA A 24 -35.70 -3.38 -6.55
N GLN A 25 -36.33 -2.37 -5.97
CA GLN A 25 -35.74 -1.55 -4.92
C GLN A 25 -35.62 -2.45 -3.69
N GLN A 26 -34.45 -3.08 -3.55
CA GLN A 26 -34.09 -3.84 -2.37
C GLN A 26 -33.95 -2.84 -1.22
N THR A 27 -35.07 -2.59 -0.53
CA THR A 27 -35.11 -1.84 0.73
C THR A 27 -34.20 -2.54 1.73
N GLY A 28 -33.12 -1.84 2.09
CA GLY A 28 -32.11 -2.30 3.02
C GLY A 28 -32.70 -2.51 4.41
N GLY A 29 -33.10 -3.74 4.69
CA GLY A 29 -33.20 -4.25 6.06
C GLY A 29 -31.78 -4.39 6.61
N GLY A 30 -31.44 -3.54 7.58
CA GLY A 30 -30.16 -3.51 8.27
C GLY A 30 -29.83 -4.86 8.91
N LYS A 31 -29.16 -5.73 8.16
CA LYS A 31 -28.40 -6.84 8.73
C LYS A 31 -27.15 -6.23 9.33
N ASN A 32 -27.07 -6.18 10.67
CA ASN A 32 -25.83 -5.91 11.38
C ASN A 32 -24.75 -6.81 10.77
N THR A 33 -23.81 -6.20 10.05
CA THR A 33 -22.71 -6.93 9.42
C THR A 33 -21.92 -7.55 10.55
N GLN A 34 -21.96 -8.88 10.68
CA GLN A 34 -21.17 -9.58 11.68
C GLN A 34 -19.70 -9.48 11.28
N ILE A 35 -18.93 -8.69 12.01
CA ILE A 35 -17.50 -8.50 11.79
C ILE A 35 -16.75 -9.48 12.68
N LYS A 36 -16.10 -10.47 12.06
CA LYS A 36 -15.20 -11.38 12.77
C LYS A 36 -13.82 -10.73 12.93
N VAL A 37 -13.47 -10.33 14.15
CA VAL A 37 -12.15 -9.81 14.49
C VAL A 37 -11.26 -10.97 14.95
N ASN A 38 -10.13 -11.18 14.26
CA ASN A 38 -9.10 -12.12 14.70
C ASN A 38 -7.98 -11.34 15.38
N TYR A 39 -7.79 -11.54 16.68
CA TYR A 39 -6.65 -10.98 17.41
C TYR A 39 -5.40 -11.79 17.09
N LEU A 40 -4.33 -11.11 16.68
CA LEU A 40 -3.04 -11.70 16.34
C LEU A 40 -2.04 -11.33 17.45
N ASN A 41 -1.46 -12.31 18.13
CA ASN A 41 -0.33 -12.06 19.02
C ASN A 41 0.95 -11.93 18.19
N VAL A 42 1.33 -10.69 17.87
CA VAL A 42 2.50 -10.40 17.01
C VAL A 42 3.81 -10.28 17.78
N CYS A 43 3.76 -10.05 19.09
CA CYS A 43 4.97 -9.81 19.90
C CYS A 43 5.56 -11.12 20.43
N SER A 44 4.73 -12.10 20.74
CA SER A 44 5.15 -13.38 21.32
C SER A 44 4.39 -14.55 20.70
N PRO A 45 4.51 -14.78 19.38
CA PRO A 45 3.84 -15.90 18.73
C PRO A 45 4.26 -17.23 19.38
N SER A 46 3.31 -18.16 19.48
CA SER A 46 3.52 -19.49 20.04
C SER A 46 4.63 -20.26 19.30
N ASP A 47 5.15 -21.33 19.90
CA ASP A 47 6.17 -22.17 19.25
C ASP A 47 5.66 -22.79 17.94
N ALA A 48 4.38 -23.15 17.87
CA ALA A 48 3.76 -23.62 16.63
C ALA A 48 3.78 -22.52 15.55
N GLU A 49 3.42 -21.28 15.91
CA GLU A 49 3.47 -20.14 15.00
C GLU A 49 4.91 -19.80 14.58
N LYS A 50 5.89 -19.93 15.50
CA LYS A 50 7.31 -19.79 15.20
C LYS A 50 7.78 -20.81 14.16
N GLN A 51 7.36 -22.07 14.29
CA GLN A 51 7.67 -23.12 13.32
C GLN A 51 7.05 -22.84 11.95
N GLU A 52 5.80 -22.36 11.92
CA GLU A 52 5.12 -21.95 10.69
C GLU A 52 5.86 -20.79 9.99
N LEU A 53 6.31 -19.79 10.77
CA LEU A 53 7.14 -18.68 10.26
C LEU A 53 8.43 -19.18 9.63
N SER A 54 9.16 -20.04 10.34
CA SER A 54 10.40 -20.65 9.84
C SER A 54 10.17 -21.46 8.57
N ALA A 55 9.16 -22.33 8.56
CA ALA A 55 8.83 -23.19 7.42
C ALA A 55 8.44 -22.37 6.18
N ALA A 56 7.70 -21.26 6.35
CA ALA A 56 7.37 -20.39 5.23
C ALA A 56 8.60 -19.68 4.66
N LEU A 57 9.49 -19.17 5.52
CA LEU A 57 10.73 -18.50 5.06
C LEU A 57 11.65 -19.47 4.30
N LEU A 58 11.74 -20.73 4.73
CA LEU A 58 12.54 -21.76 4.05
C LEU A 58 12.03 -22.12 2.65
N ARG A 59 10.75 -21.90 2.37
CA ARG A 59 10.15 -22.16 1.05
C ARG A 59 10.43 -21.04 0.06
N LEU A 60 10.82 -19.85 0.51
CA LEU A 60 11.01 -18.69 -0.36
C LEU A 60 12.19 -18.92 -1.34
N PRO A 61 12.07 -18.51 -2.62
CA PRO A 61 13.11 -18.78 -3.60
C PRO A 61 14.40 -18.04 -3.27
N VAL A 62 15.45 -18.82 -3.00
CA VAL A 62 16.81 -18.32 -2.68
C VAL A 62 17.53 -17.82 -3.94
N LYS A 63 17.37 -18.53 -5.06
CA LYS A 63 17.86 -18.10 -6.38
C LYS A 63 16.71 -17.42 -7.11
N THR A 64 16.88 -16.14 -7.42
CA THR A 64 15.88 -15.35 -8.12
C THR A 64 15.98 -15.61 -9.62
N HIS A 65 15.06 -16.40 -10.15
CA HIS A 65 14.80 -16.50 -11.58
C HIS A 65 13.39 -15.97 -11.82
N PHE A 66 13.27 -14.89 -12.58
CA PHE A 66 12.00 -14.26 -12.90
C PHE A 66 11.60 -14.59 -14.32
N ALA A 67 10.29 -14.69 -14.56
CA ALA A 67 9.76 -14.66 -15.90
C ALA A 67 10.11 -13.30 -16.58
N PRO A 68 10.01 -13.21 -17.92
CA PRO A 68 10.28 -11.97 -18.64
C PRO A 68 9.37 -10.82 -18.21
N ASP A 69 8.12 -11.12 -17.85
CA ASP A 69 7.11 -10.14 -17.51
C ASP A 69 7.39 -9.44 -16.17
N PHE A 70 7.21 -8.13 -16.17
CA PHE A 70 7.35 -7.29 -14.99
C PHE A 70 6.45 -6.07 -15.06
N GLU A 71 6.14 -5.52 -13.89
CA GLU A 71 5.36 -4.30 -13.75
C GLU A 71 6.07 -3.35 -12.78
N ILE A 72 6.20 -2.09 -13.16
CA ILE A 72 6.61 -1.00 -12.27
C ILE A 72 5.49 0.02 -12.27
N SER A 73 4.89 0.22 -11.10
CA SER A 73 3.78 1.12 -10.88
C SER A 73 4.16 2.16 -9.84
N ARG A 74 3.68 3.38 -9.99
CA ARG A 74 3.92 4.49 -9.05
C ARG A 74 2.68 5.36 -8.98
N GLY A 75 2.46 5.98 -7.83
CA GLY A 75 1.28 6.81 -7.64
C GLY A 75 1.29 7.60 -6.36
N ARG A 76 0.23 8.40 -6.20
CA ARG A 76 -0.05 9.19 -5.01
C ARG A 76 -1.43 8.84 -4.49
N THR A 77 -1.50 8.46 -3.22
CA THR A 77 -2.75 8.34 -2.48
C THR A 77 -3.18 9.73 -2.03
N THR A 78 -4.45 10.08 -2.22
CA THR A 78 -5.01 11.40 -1.85
C THR A 78 -6.04 11.32 -0.74
N MET A 79 -6.27 10.13 -0.19
CA MET A 79 -7.25 9.91 0.86
C MET A 79 -6.76 10.53 2.17
N ASN A 80 -7.51 11.50 2.68
CA ASN A 80 -7.20 12.22 3.92
C ASN A 80 -7.98 11.68 5.14
N GLU A 81 -8.95 10.79 4.90
CA GLU A 81 -9.88 10.32 5.93
C GLU A 81 -9.89 8.78 5.97
N PRO A 82 -9.83 8.15 7.16
CA PRO A 82 -10.00 6.71 7.26
C PRO A 82 -11.38 6.29 6.74
N PRO A 83 -11.54 5.08 6.19
CA PRO A 83 -12.84 4.59 5.73
C PRO A 83 -13.89 4.70 6.84
N GLN A 84 -14.99 5.40 6.57
CA GLN A 84 -16.06 5.60 7.53
C GLN A 84 -16.60 4.24 8.02
N GLY A 85 -16.75 4.09 9.34
CA GLY A 85 -17.32 2.90 9.98
C GLY A 85 -16.31 1.96 10.69
N LEU A 86 -15.00 2.06 10.43
CA LEU A 86 -14.02 1.18 11.09
C LEU A 86 -13.73 1.61 12.55
N GLY A 87 -13.75 2.92 12.83
CA GLY A 87 -13.51 3.47 14.17
C GLY A 87 -14.59 3.14 15.21
N SER A 88 -15.83 2.87 14.77
CA SER A 88 -16.92 2.49 15.67
C SER A 88 -16.94 0.99 16.00
N VAL A 89 -16.30 0.15 15.18
CA VAL A 89 -16.29 -1.31 15.35
C VAL A 89 -15.10 -1.75 16.18
N LEU A 90 -13.96 -1.08 16.06
CA LEU A 90 -12.72 -1.44 16.75
C LEU A 90 -12.59 -0.82 18.16
N GLY A 91 -13.70 -0.30 18.70
CA GLY A 91 -13.81 0.05 20.12
C GLY A 91 -12.73 1.00 20.60
N GLY A 92 -12.67 2.22 20.03
CA GLY A 92 -11.93 3.36 20.61
C GLY A 92 -10.44 3.18 20.88
N SER A 93 -9.84 2.05 20.52
CA SER A 93 -8.43 1.76 20.72
C SER A 93 -7.75 1.84 19.37
N GLU A 94 -7.02 2.94 19.17
CA GLU A 94 -5.86 3.06 18.28
C GLU A 94 -5.92 2.16 17.03
N VAL A 95 -6.88 2.42 16.14
CA VAL A 95 -6.73 2.04 14.73
C VAL A 95 -5.70 3.00 14.13
N VAL A 96 -4.45 2.81 14.55
CA VAL A 96 -3.20 3.41 14.11
C VAL A 96 -3.21 4.94 14.15
N ASN A 97 -2.29 5.53 14.92
CA ASN A 97 -1.89 6.94 14.88
C ASN A 97 -1.32 7.39 13.49
N GLY A 98 -1.81 6.83 12.39
CA GLY A 98 -1.61 7.29 11.03
C GLY A 98 -2.95 7.76 10.51
N GLY A 99 -3.32 9.02 10.81
CA GLY A 99 -4.33 9.70 10.00
C GLY A 99 -3.97 9.47 8.53
N SER A 100 -4.93 9.06 7.71
CA SER A 100 -4.70 8.75 6.30
C SER A 100 -4.06 9.98 5.67
N SER A 101 -2.74 9.95 5.52
CA SER A 101 -1.98 11.07 4.98
C SER A 101 -1.72 10.75 3.53
N PRO A 102 -1.76 11.74 2.63
CA PRO A 102 -1.37 11.51 1.24
C PRO A 102 0.01 10.86 1.21
N SER A 103 0.12 9.75 0.49
CA SER A 103 1.36 8.99 0.38
C SER A 103 1.80 8.89 -1.07
N ASN A 104 3.10 9.00 -1.32
CA ASN A 104 3.70 8.68 -2.61
C ASN A 104 4.26 7.27 -2.53
N TRP A 105 4.01 6.45 -3.55
CA TRP A 105 4.42 5.05 -3.53
C TRP A 105 4.98 4.60 -4.88
N VAL A 106 5.87 3.60 -4.80
CA VAL A 106 6.41 2.86 -5.94
C VAL A 106 6.25 1.37 -5.64
N ARG A 107 5.89 0.60 -6.66
CA ARG A 107 5.67 -0.84 -6.60
C ARG A 107 6.35 -1.52 -7.77
N ILE A 108 7.14 -2.54 -7.48
CA ILE A 108 7.83 -3.37 -8.48
C ILE A 108 7.29 -4.79 -8.31
N ARG A 109 6.72 -5.35 -9.37
CA ARG A 109 6.23 -6.73 -9.41
C ARG A 109 6.99 -7.51 -10.46
N ARG A 110 7.44 -8.70 -10.07
CA ARG A 110 8.02 -9.70 -10.98
C ARG A 110 7.27 -11.00 -10.85
N GLU A 111 7.04 -11.65 -11.98
CA GLU A 111 6.48 -12.99 -12.00
C GLU A 111 7.58 -14.04 -11.87
N PHE A 112 7.25 -15.13 -11.21
CA PHE A 112 8.07 -16.33 -11.21
C PHE A 112 7.63 -17.28 -12.32
N PRO A 113 8.55 -18.11 -12.84
CA PRO A 113 8.22 -19.09 -13.86
C PRO A 113 7.28 -20.19 -13.30
N PRO A 114 6.62 -20.99 -14.16
CA PRO A 114 5.58 -21.94 -13.76
C PRO A 114 6.01 -22.98 -12.73
N GLU A 115 7.28 -23.38 -12.74
CA GLU A 115 7.87 -24.34 -11.80
C GLU A 115 8.09 -23.78 -10.39
N SER A 116 7.99 -22.46 -10.21
CA SER A 116 8.10 -21.85 -8.88
C SER A 116 6.83 -22.09 -8.05
N PRO A 117 6.97 -22.37 -6.74
CA PRO A 117 5.83 -22.43 -5.82
C PRO A 117 5.13 -21.08 -5.62
N PHE A 118 5.72 -19.99 -6.11
CA PHE A 118 5.15 -18.64 -6.06
C PHE A 118 4.74 -18.18 -7.46
N VAL A 119 3.68 -17.36 -7.52
CA VAL A 119 3.24 -16.69 -8.75
C VAL A 119 4.08 -15.43 -8.97
N SER A 120 4.23 -14.62 -7.93
CA SER A 120 4.88 -13.31 -8.04
C SER A 120 5.60 -12.93 -6.76
N VAL A 121 6.59 -12.06 -6.92
CA VAL A 121 7.11 -11.22 -5.83
C VAL A 121 6.78 -9.77 -6.13
N GLN A 122 6.33 -9.04 -5.11
CA GLN A 122 6.02 -7.63 -5.19
C GLN A 122 6.75 -6.87 -4.09
N TYR A 123 7.55 -5.92 -4.51
CA TYR A 123 8.14 -4.90 -3.66
C TYR A 123 7.28 -3.64 -3.70
N SER A 124 7.11 -2.96 -2.57
CA SER A 124 6.57 -1.61 -2.52
C SER A 124 7.28 -0.75 -1.49
N MET A 125 7.45 0.54 -1.81
CA MET A 125 7.83 1.57 -0.86
C MET A 125 6.78 2.67 -0.90
N SER A 126 6.27 3.05 0.27
CA SER A 126 5.37 4.18 0.47
C SER A 126 6.04 5.23 1.37
N VAL A 127 5.83 6.50 1.04
CA VAL A 127 6.36 7.65 1.77
C VAL A 127 5.22 8.60 2.09
N ASP A 128 5.04 8.90 3.37
CA ASP A 128 4.05 9.85 3.88
C ASP A 128 4.62 10.70 5.02
N ALA A 129 3.76 11.45 5.71
CA ALA A 129 4.16 12.28 6.84
C ALA A 129 4.63 11.47 8.08
N GLY A 130 4.19 10.21 8.20
CA GLY A 130 4.58 9.30 9.27
C GLY A 130 5.91 8.58 9.01
N GLY A 131 6.37 8.55 7.76
CA GLY A 131 7.69 8.05 7.39
C GLY A 131 7.68 7.24 6.11
N ILE A 132 8.55 6.22 6.08
CA ILE A 132 8.73 5.30 4.97
C ILE A 132 8.31 3.91 5.41
N VAL A 133 7.48 3.25 4.60
CA VAL A 133 7.13 1.84 4.76
C VAL A 133 7.60 1.08 3.54
N GLU A 134 8.43 0.07 3.77
CA GLU A 134 8.90 -0.88 2.77
C GLU A 134 8.21 -2.23 2.98
N THR A 135 7.77 -2.86 1.90
CA THR A 135 7.10 -4.16 1.97
C THR A 135 7.55 -5.05 0.82
N LEU A 136 7.87 -6.30 1.13
CA LEU A 136 8.12 -7.37 0.18
C LEU A 136 7.09 -8.47 0.36
N VAL A 137 6.45 -8.87 -0.73
CA VAL A 137 5.31 -9.78 -0.72
C VAL A 137 5.52 -10.91 -1.73
N PHE A 138 5.41 -12.14 -1.26
CA PHE A 138 5.39 -13.34 -2.09
C PHE A 138 3.98 -13.91 -2.14
N ARG A 139 3.44 -14.09 -3.35
CA ARG A 139 2.12 -14.72 -3.54
C ARG A 139 2.29 -16.17 -3.95
N SER A 140 1.70 -17.08 -3.17
CA SER A 140 1.75 -18.52 -3.43
C SER A 140 0.96 -18.87 -4.70
N ARG A 141 1.45 -19.89 -5.43
CA ARG A 141 0.74 -20.48 -6.57
C ARG A 141 -0.35 -21.45 -6.10
N GLU A 142 -0.03 -22.28 -5.10
CA GLU A 142 -0.97 -23.20 -4.49
C GLU A 142 -1.56 -22.58 -3.23
N MET A 143 -2.63 -21.80 -3.40
CA MET A 143 -3.34 -21.07 -2.33
C MET A 143 -4.15 -21.99 -1.38
N LYS A 144 -3.69 -23.22 -1.15
CA LYS A 144 -4.37 -24.22 -0.32
C LYS A 144 -4.08 -24.03 1.17
N ASP A 145 -2.85 -23.63 1.49
CA ASP A 145 -2.40 -23.38 2.86
C ASP A 145 -1.89 -21.97 3.04
N VAL A 146 -0.77 -21.61 2.39
CA VAL A 146 -0.20 -20.26 2.41
C VAL A 146 -0.70 -19.50 1.19
N ILE A 147 -1.31 -18.34 1.42
CA ILE A 147 -1.72 -17.41 0.37
C ILE A 147 -0.56 -16.45 0.08
N GLN A 148 0.03 -15.89 1.14
CA GLN A 148 1.02 -14.84 1.04
C GLN A 148 2.03 -14.90 2.19
N VAL A 149 3.28 -14.58 1.88
CA VAL A 149 4.31 -14.26 2.88
C VAL A 149 4.73 -12.81 2.65
N SER A 150 4.64 -11.97 3.68
CA SER A 150 5.01 -10.55 3.61
C SER A 150 6.01 -10.17 4.68
N MET A 151 7.00 -9.37 4.29
CA MET A 151 8.00 -8.77 5.15
C MET A 151 7.88 -7.26 5.04
N GLU A 152 7.92 -6.57 6.16
CA GLU A 152 7.78 -5.12 6.24
C GLU A 152 8.91 -4.55 7.09
N ASP A 153 9.27 -3.32 6.75
CA ASP A 153 10.12 -2.45 7.56
C ASP A 153 9.53 -1.04 7.54
N LYS A 154 9.58 -0.36 8.69
CA LYS A 154 9.12 1.01 8.85
C LYS A 154 10.24 1.88 9.42
N VAL A 155 10.50 2.99 8.72
CA VAL A 155 11.44 4.02 9.15
C VAL A 155 10.69 5.33 9.39
N SER A 156 10.90 5.93 10.57
CA SER A 156 10.31 7.21 10.94
C SER A 156 10.67 8.34 9.98
N ALA A 157 9.85 9.39 9.96
CA ALA A 157 10.07 10.58 9.15
C ALA A 157 11.47 11.19 9.34
N GLY A 158 12.05 11.71 8.25
CA GLY A 158 13.36 12.39 8.24
C GLY A 158 14.44 11.68 7.43
N ALA A 159 14.29 10.37 7.15
CA ALA A 159 15.15 9.66 6.21
C ALA A 159 14.64 9.80 4.77
N GLY A 160 15.55 10.03 3.82
CA GLY A 160 15.22 9.96 2.39
C GLY A 160 15.14 8.50 1.89
N PRO A 161 14.30 8.18 0.88
CA PRO A 161 14.18 6.82 0.34
C PRO A 161 15.51 6.18 -0.07
N ALA A 162 16.39 6.94 -0.72
CA ALA A 162 17.71 6.46 -1.11
C ALA A 162 18.60 6.14 0.10
N GLN A 163 18.46 6.89 1.21
CA GLN A 163 19.20 6.66 2.44
C GLN A 163 18.72 5.40 3.14
N VAL A 164 17.40 5.20 3.26
CA VAL A 164 16.79 3.99 3.85
C VAL A 164 17.26 2.74 3.11
N LEU A 165 17.18 2.76 1.79
CA LEU A 165 17.63 1.65 0.95
C LEU A 165 19.14 1.40 1.02
N LYS A 166 19.94 2.43 1.32
CA LYS A 166 21.39 2.31 1.51
C LYS A 166 21.75 1.69 2.85
N SER A 167 21.00 2.00 3.91
CA SER A 167 21.25 1.49 5.26
C SER A 167 20.85 0.04 5.49
N ASP A 168 20.16 -0.59 4.52
CA ASP A 168 19.64 -1.96 4.65
C ASP A 168 18.90 -2.18 5.96
N THR A 169 17.94 -1.31 6.25
CA THR A 169 17.10 -1.42 7.44
C THR A 169 16.49 -2.82 7.54
N PRO A 170 16.54 -3.44 8.74
CA PRO A 170 16.10 -4.82 8.94
C PRO A 170 14.57 -4.91 8.93
N VAL A 171 14.06 -6.10 8.63
CA VAL A 171 12.63 -6.39 8.74
C VAL A 171 12.18 -6.22 10.19
N ASP A 172 11.12 -5.45 10.41
CA ASP A 172 10.48 -5.25 11.70
C ASP A 172 9.20 -6.08 11.84
N ARG A 173 8.62 -6.55 10.73
CA ARG A 173 7.39 -7.35 10.72
C ARG A 173 7.38 -8.42 9.64
N LEU A 174 6.99 -9.62 10.03
CA LEU A 174 6.79 -10.78 9.18
C LEU A 174 5.35 -11.27 9.34
N ARG A 175 4.68 -11.59 8.23
CA ARG A 175 3.32 -12.12 8.24
C ARG A 175 3.13 -13.20 7.19
N ILE A 176 2.37 -14.22 7.56
CA ILE A 176 1.90 -15.29 6.69
C ILE A 176 0.37 -15.24 6.68
N GLU A 177 -0.18 -15.03 5.50
CA GLU A 177 -1.61 -15.18 5.26
C GLU A 177 -1.90 -16.59 4.80
N ARG A 178 -2.96 -17.19 5.37
CA ARG A 178 -3.30 -18.59 5.15
C ARG A 178 -4.76 -18.76 4.74
N PHE A 179 -5.01 -19.71 3.85
CA PHE A 179 -6.36 -20.03 3.42
C PHE A 179 -7.08 -20.85 4.51
N GLY A 180 -8.28 -20.41 4.90
CA GLY A 180 -9.10 -21.10 5.90
C GLY A 180 -8.54 -21.14 7.33
N LYS A 181 -7.38 -20.53 7.60
CA LYS A 181 -6.70 -20.50 8.92
C LYS A 181 -6.40 -19.05 9.30
N SER A 182 -6.21 -18.78 10.59
CA SER A 182 -5.74 -17.47 11.05
C SER A 182 -4.38 -17.14 10.43
N SER A 183 -4.12 -15.86 10.15
CA SER A 183 -2.77 -15.41 9.80
C SER A 183 -1.80 -15.71 10.95
N VAL A 184 -0.52 -15.80 10.64
CA VAL A 184 0.56 -15.80 11.64
C VAL A 184 1.37 -14.55 11.41
N ALA A 185 1.76 -13.85 12.47
CA ALA A 185 2.58 -12.66 12.34
C ALA A 185 3.55 -12.54 13.51
N LEU A 186 4.69 -11.91 13.23
CA LEU A 186 5.73 -11.56 14.17
C LEU A 186 6.12 -10.11 13.88
N ALA A 187 6.17 -9.26 14.91
CA ALA A 187 6.60 -7.88 14.80
C ALA A 187 7.56 -7.54 15.93
N ARG A 188 8.50 -6.63 15.70
CA ARG A 188 9.34 -6.09 16.78
C ARG A 188 8.48 -5.22 17.69
N CYS A 189 8.44 -5.56 18.96
CA CYS A 189 7.62 -4.89 19.96
C CYS A 189 8.51 -4.24 21.03
N PRO A 190 8.46 -2.90 21.19
CA PRO A 190 9.19 -2.22 22.24
C PRO A 190 8.84 -2.80 23.62
N GLY A 191 9.86 -3.16 24.41
CA GLY A 191 9.70 -3.68 25.77
C GLY A 191 9.37 -5.18 25.87
N ALA A 192 9.21 -5.89 24.76
CA ALA A 192 9.07 -7.35 24.76
C ALA A 192 10.44 -8.04 24.65
N ASP A 193 10.65 -9.13 25.39
CA ASP A 193 11.78 -10.02 25.14
C ASP A 193 11.48 -10.89 23.90
N GLN A 194 12.24 -10.63 22.82
CA GLN A 194 12.05 -11.29 21.54
C GLN A 194 13.33 -11.98 21.02
N HIS A 195 14.32 -12.21 21.89
CA HIS A 195 15.60 -12.81 21.49
C HIS A 195 15.42 -14.20 20.85
N ALA A 196 14.42 -14.96 21.29
CA ALA A 196 14.08 -16.26 20.70
C ALA A 196 13.65 -16.20 19.23
N TYR A 197 13.26 -15.01 18.73
CA TYR A 197 12.82 -14.78 17.36
C TYR A 197 13.86 -14.06 16.48
N ASP A 198 15.01 -13.67 17.04
CA ASP A 198 16.08 -12.99 16.28
C ASP A 198 16.50 -13.76 15.01
N PRO A 199 16.61 -15.11 14.99
CA PRO A 199 16.90 -15.85 13.76
C PRO A 199 15.86 -15.65 12.65
N LEU A 200 14.57 -15.50 13.00
CA LEU A 200 13.51 -15.24 12.03
C LEU A 200 13.64 -13.85 11.42
N PHE A 201 13.93 -12.83 12.25
CA PHE A 201 14.17 -11.47 11.76
C PHE A 201 15.42 -11.39 10.89
N GLN A 202 16.50 -12.07 11.26
CA GLN A 202 17.73 -12.14 10.46
C GLN A 202 17.47 -12.81 9.10
N GLN A 203 16.76 -13.94 9.09
CA GLN A 203 16.41 -14.64 7.85
C GLN A 203 15.51 -13.78 6.95
N ALA A 204 14.47 -13.15 7.52
CA ALA A 204 13.59 -12.26 6.77
C ALA A 204 14.35 -11.05 6.21
N SER A 205 15.24 -10.45 7.00
CA SER A 205 16.09 -9.32 6.55
C SER A 205 17.04 -9.74 5.43
N ALA A 206 17.63 -10.92 5.51
CA ALA A 206 18.48 -11.46 4.44
C ALA A 206 17.70 -11.71 3.14
N ILE A 207 16.43 -12.14 3.24
CA ILE A 207 15.55 -12.30 2.08
C ILE A 207 15.19 -10.93 1.50
N LEU A 208 14.76 -9.97 2.33
CA LEU A 208 14.46 -8.61 1.88
C LEU A 208 15.67 -7.99 1.15
N GLY A 209 16.86 -8.02 1.76
CA GLY A 209 18.09 -7.50 1.16
C GLY A 209 18.43 -8.14 -0.18
N ARG A 210 18.25 -9.46 -0.32
CA ARG A 210 18.45 -10.17 -1.59
C ARG A 210 17.49 -9.68 -2.68
N TYR A 211 16.22 -9.52 -2.34
CA TYR A 211 15.21 -9.06 -3.30
C TYR A 211 15.32 -7.57 -3.61
N ARG A 212 15.83 -6.73 -2.69
CA ARG A 212 16.23 -5.34 -3.01
C ARG A 212 17.21 -5.32 -4.19
N THR A 213 18.22 -6.20 -4.17
CA THR A 213 19.19 -6.35 -5.26
C THR A 213 18.55 -6.93 -6.52
N ALA A 214 17.85 -8.07 -6.40
CA ALA A 214 17.28 -8.77 -7.56
C ALA A 214 16.22 -7.95 -8.32
N LEU A 215 15.50 -7.07 -7.62
CA LEU A 215 14.48 -6.19 -8.18
C LEU A 215 15.03 -4.80 -8.57
N ASN A 216 16.34 -4.57 -8.44
CA ASN A 216 17.00 -3.29 -8.68
C ASN A 216 16.34 -2.10 -7.94
N VAL A 217 15.90 -2.35 -6.71
CA VAL A 217 15.12 -1.41 -5.88
C VAL A 217 15.89 -0.11 -5.66
N ARG A 218 17.19 -0.20 -5.37
CA ARG A 218 18.06 0.95 -5.07
C ARG A 218 18.17 1.96 -6.21
N THR A 219 17.88 1.53 -7.44
CA THR A 219 17.90 2.39 -8.63
C THR A 219 16.50 2.85 -8.98
N ILE A 220 15.55 1.92 -9.08
CA ILE A 220 14.20 2.19 -9.58
C ILE A 220 13.42 3.06 -8.59
N VAL A 221 13.43 2.71 -7.30
CA VAL A 221 12.53 3.32 -6.32
C VAL A 221 12.88 4.79 -6.06
N PRO A 222 14.13 5.18 -5.79
CA PRO A 222 14.46 6.60 -5.63
C PRO A 222 14.19 7.41 -6.90
N SER A 223 14.44 6.85 -8.09
CA SER A 223 14.17 7.54 -9.36
C SER A 223 12.68 7.81 -9.54
N ASP A 224 11.84 6.81 -9.30
CA ASP A 224 10.39 6.93 -9.49
C ASP A 224 9.71 7.77 -8.40
N LEU A 225 10.18 7.69 -7.15
CA LEU A 225 9.73 8.59 -6.09
C LEU A 225 10.15 10.05 -6.35
N GLY A 226 11.32 10.27 -6.93
CA GLY A 226 11.75 11.60 -7.38
C GLY A 226 10.79 12.22 -8.39
N ARG A 227 10.25 11.43 -9.34
CA ARG A 227 9.22 11.88 -10.29
C ARG A 227 7.90 12.29 -9.62
N LEU A 228 7.67 11.86 -8.38
CA LEU A 228 6.51 12.24 -7.57
C LEU A 228 6.83 13.42 -6.62
N GLY A 229 8.01 14.03 -6.74
CA GLY A 229 8.46 15.15 -5.90
C GLY A 229 8.99 14.74 -4.52
N VAL A 230 9.20 13.43 -4.28
CA VAL A 230 9.77 12.96 -3.01
C VAL A 230 11.27 13.20 -3.00
N GLY A 231 11.76 13.93 -1.99
CA GLY A 231 13.18 14.28 -1.85
C GLY A 231 13.60 15.58 -2.55
N GLU A 232 12.72 16.21 -3.35
CA GLU A 232 13.02 17.49 -4.01
C GLU A 232 12.90 18.71 -3.09
N ASN A 233 12.28 18.56 -1.90
CA ASN A 233 12.09 19.65 -0.93
C ASN A 233 13.29 19.93 0.00
N ALA A 234 14.46 19.35 -0.26
CA ALA A 234 15.70 19.71 0.45
C ALA A 234 16.53 20.79 -0.26
N LYS A 235 16.10 21.31 -1.42
CA LYS A 235 16.77 22.42 -2.11
C LYS A 235 15.77 23.53 -2.46
N ASN A 236 15.81 24.58 -1.61
CA ASN A 236 15.23 25.93 -1.72
C ASN A 236 13.73 26.15 -1.43
N PRO A 237 13.39 26.62 -0.22
CA PRO A 237 12.38 27.65 -0.01
C PRO A 237 13.07 29.02 0.11
N ALA A 238 13.92 29.37 -0.85
CA ALA A 238 14.59 30.67 -0.88
C ALA A 238 14.79 31.12 -2.33
N ALA A 239 13.71 31.61 -2.95
CA ALA A 239 13.73 32.65 -3.97
C ALA A 239 12.36 32.75 -4.64
N LYS A 240 11.45 33.51 -4.04
CA LYS A 240 10.53 34.45 -4.71
C LYS A 240 9.63 35.12 -3.66
N GLU A 241 10.24 35.83 -2.74
CA GLU A 241 9.62 37.06 -2.27
C GLU A 241 10.21 38.16 -3.16
N LYS A 242 9.41 38.60 -4.13
CA LYS A 242 9.73 39.78 -4.93
C LYS A 242 9.71 40.97 -3.98
N GLU A 243 10.89 41.43 -3.62
CA GLU A 243 11.13 42.71 -2.97
C GLU A 243 10.36 43.80 -3.72
N ALA A 244 9.44 44.46 -3.00
CA ALA A 244 8.69 45.60 -3.50
C ALA A 244 9.65 46.77 -3.83
N PRO A 245 9.38 47.58 -4.86
CA PRO A 245 10.26 48.69 -5.21
C PRO A 245 10.25 49.76 -4.11
N LYS A 246 11.39 49.98 -3.46
CA LYS A 246 11.63 51.15 -2.61
C LYS A 246 11.59 52.42 -3.46
N GLU A 247 10.54 53.18 -3.26
CA GLU A 247 10.34 54.55 -3.72
C GLU A 247 11.49 55.44 -3.19
N LYS A 248 12.28 56.00 -4.11
CA LYS A 248 13.33 56.97 -3.80
C LYS A 248 12.67 58.29 -3.37
N SER A 249 12.61 58.52 -2.06
CA SER A 249 12.27 59.83 -1.50
C SER A 249 13.33 60.85 -1.93
N ALA A 250 12.89 61.83 -2.71
CA ALA A 250 13.71 62.91 -3.26
C ALA A 250 14.12 63.88 -2.14
N LYS A 251 15.43 64.09 -2.07
CA LYS A 251 16.12 65.04 -1.20
C LYS A 251 15.70 66.47 -1.57
N SER A 252 15.03 67.15 -0.64
CA SER A 252 14.65 68.55 -0.69
C SER A 252 15.88 69.47 -0.81
N ALA A 253 15.89 70.33 -1.83
CA ALA A 253 16.82 71.45 -1.97
C ALA A 253 16.31 72.68 -1.18
N PRO A 254 17.21 73.55 -0.66
CA PRO A 254 16.83 74.72 0.13
C PRO A 254 16.33 75.90 -0.75
N PRO A 255 15.49 76.80 -0.21
CA PRO A 255 14.89 77.90 -0.97
C PRO A 255 15.89 79.06 -1.18
N ALA A 256 15.87 79.63 -2.39
CA ALA A 256 16.54 80.87 -2.73
C ALA A 256 15.80 82.08 -2.14
N PRO A 257 16.50 83.16 -1.74
CA PRO A 257 15.89 84.32 -1.09
C PRO A 257 15.14 85.22 -2.08
N ALA A 258 14.00 85.73 -1.60
CA ALA A 258 13.12 86.67 -2.26
C ALA A 258 13.81 88.01 -2.55
N LYS A 259 13.62 88.52 -3.78
CA LYS A 259 13.77 89.95 -4.07
C LYS A 259 12.41 90.63 -3.87
N GLN A 260 12.42 91.68 -3.05
CA GLN A 260 11.35 92.66 -2.92
C GLN A 260 11.80 93.98 -3.58
N PRO A 261 10.86 94.88 -3.92
CA PRO A 261 10.92 95.80 -5.07
C PRO A 261 11.94 96.93 -4.99
#